data_AF-A0A081NFF8-F1
#
_entry.id   AF-A0A081NFF8-F1
#
_cell.length_a   1.000
_cell.length_b   1.000
_cell.length_c   1.000
_cell.angle_alpha   90.00
_cell.angle_beta   90.00
_cell.angle_gamma   90.00
#
_symmetry.space_group_name_H-M   'P 1'
#
loop_
_entity.id
_entity.type
_entity.pdbx_description
1 polymer ?
#
loop_
_entity_poly.entity_id
_entity_poly.type
_entity_poly.pdbx_seq_one_letter_code
_entity_poly.pdbx_strand_id
1 'polypeptide(L)'
;MQHPKAKKSFSKRKAMVEPVFAYLRDVQELNRFRRKGLEKVKLEFGLHLLAYNLSRAVKANIYAILWYNWLLWVLFEKCHPFIEKMDSWERVPMKCHSTPSKAPHWV
;
A
#
# COMPACT_ATOMS: atom_id res chain seq x y z
N MET A 1 37.54 -6.78 17.27
CA MET A 1 36.48 -7.66 17.81
C MET A 1 36.91 -9.13 17.65
N GLN A 2 37.17 -9.84 18.74
CA GLN A 2 37.64 -11.24 18.68
C GLN A 2 36.50 -12.27 18.72
N HIS A 3 35.32 -11.92 19.25
CA HIS A 3 34.19 -12.86 19.33
C HIS A 3 33.47 -13.02 17.96
N PRO A 4 33.37 -14.24 17.40
CA PRO A 4 32.89 -14.46 16.03
C PRO A 4 31.42 -14.07 15.82
N LYS A 5 30.54 -14.30 16.80
CA LYS A 5 29.12 -13.86 16.72
C LYS A 5 28.99 -12.33 16.72
N ALA A 6 29.86 -11.63 17.46
CA ALA A 6 29.86 -10.17 17.51
C ALA A 6 30.32 -9.58 16.17
N LYS A 7 31.35 -10.18 15.54
CA LYS A 7 31.82 -9.81 14.21
C LYS A 7 30.71 -9.92 13.15
N LYS A 8 29.94 -11.01 13.17
CA LYS A 8 28.81 -11.24 12.24
C LYS A 8 27.64 -10.27 12.47
N SER A 9 27.36 -9.88 13.71
CA SER A 9 26.34 -8.87 14.01
C SER A 9 26.78 -7.47 13.57
N PHE A 10 28.05 -7.13 13.82
CA PHE A 10 28.63 -5.85 13.43
C PHE A 10 28.69 -5.67 11.91
N SER A 11 28.99 -6.72 11.14
CA SER A 11 29.00 -6.64 9.67
C SER A 11 27.62 -6.32 9.09
N LYS A 12 26.53 -6.85 9.69
CA LYS A 12 25.15 -6.55 9.27
C LYS A 12 24.76 -5.09 9.50
N ARG A 13 25.27 -4.48 10.57
CA ARG A 13 24.98 -3.06 10.89
C ARG A 13 25.44 -2.13 9.79
N LYS A 14 26.60 -2.42 9.18
CA LYS A 14 27.11 -1.63 8.06
C LYS A 14 26.09 -1.56 6.93
N ALA A 15 25.56 -2.70 6.49
CA ALA A 15 24.56 -2.75 5.41
C ALA A 15 23.23 -2.04 5.75
N MET A 16 22.87 -1.95 7.04
CA MET A 16 21.65 -1.25 7.47
C MET A 16 21.85 0.26 7.64
N VAL A 17 23.05 0.67 8.06
CA VAL A 17 23.35 2.04 8.47
C VAL A 17 23.90 2.88 7.31
N GLU A 18 24.76 2.29 6.47
CA GLU A 18 25.36 2.99 5.31
C GLU A 18 24.30 3.57 4.35
N PRO A 19 23.19 2.88 4.01
CA PRO A 19 22.19 3.44 3.11
C PRO A 19 21.52 4.69 3.68
N VAL A 20 21.35 4.75 5.01
CA VAL A 20 20.75 5.92 5.67
C VAL A 20 21.72 7.10 5.57
N PHE A 21 23.00 6.91 5.91
CA PHE A 21 23.98 7.98 5.80
C PHE A 21 24.23 8.43 4.36
N ALA A 22 24.22 7.50 3.40
CA ALA A 22 24.29 7.85 1.98
C ALA A 22 23.10 8.74 1.56
N TYR A 23 21.88 8.39 1.96
CA TYR A 23 20.70 9.23 1.69
C TYR A 23 20.81 10.62 2.34
N LEU A 24 21.19 10.68 3.62
CA LEU A 24 21.36 11.95 4.33
C LEU A 24 22.38 12.85 3.62
N ARG A 25 23.48 12.29 3.13
CA ARG A 25 24.55 13.02 2.45
C ARG A 25 24.17 13.44 1.03
N ASP A 26 23.64 12.51 0.24
CA ASP A 26 23.49 12.71 -1.21
C ASP A 26 22.13 13.29 -1.58
N VAL A 27 21.07 13.02 -0.80
CA VAL A 27 19.70 13.50 -1.06
C VAL A 27 19.34 14.69 -0.20
N GLN A 28 19.69 14.67 1.10
CA GLN A 28 19.42 15.79 2.01
C GLN A 28 20.60 16.76 2.14
N GLU A 29 21.68 16.52 1.39
CA GLU A 29 22.88 17.37 1.34
C GLU A 29 23.51 17.66 2.71
N LEU A 30 23.36 16.74 3.68
CA LEU A 30 23.94 16.86 5.02
C LEU A 30 25.45 16.54 4.99
N ASN A 31 26.21 17.38 4.29
CA ASN A 31 27.67 17.32 4.21
C ASN A 31 28.33 18.07 5.38
N ARG A 32 27.62 19.05 5.95
CA ARG A 32 28.11 19.87 7.08
C ARG A 32 26.93 20.36 7.91
N PHE A 33 27.06 20.27 9.24
CA PHE A 33 26.11 20.91 10.15
C PHE A 33 26.21 22.44 10.07
N ARG A 34 25.06 23.08 9.91
CA ARG A 34 24.96 24.55 9.82
C ARG A 34 24.91 25.17 11.22
N ARG A 35 24.36 24.47 12.20
CA ARG A 35 24.29 24.93 13.59
C ARG A 35 25.57 24.62 14.35
N LYS A 36 25.86 25.46 15.36
CA LYS A 36 27.01 25.31 16.27
C LYS A 36 26.50 24.97 17.68
N GLY A 37 27.25 24.13 18.39
CA GLY A 37 26.89 23.62 19.70
C GLY A 37 26.14 22.29 19.63
N LEU A 38 26.46 21.37 20.55
CA LEU A 38 26.05 19.98 20.49
C LEU A 38 24.52 19.81 20.46
N GLU A 39 23.79 20.59 21.25
CA GLU A 39 22.32 20.52 21.30
C GLU A 39 21.68 20.90 19.95
N LYS A 40 22.15 21.97 19.33
CA LYS A 40 21.62 22.45 18.05
C LYS A 40 21.97 21.51 16.91
N VAL A 41 23.16 20.91 16.94
CA VAL A 41 23.58 19.86 15.99
C VAL A 41 22.70 18.61 16.13
N LYS A 42 22.39 18.18 17.36
CA LYS A 42 21.47 17.07 17.60
C LYS A 42 20.08 17.36 17.05
N LEU A 43 19.58 18.58 17.24
CA LEU A 43 18.29 19.00 16.69
C LEU A 43 18.30 18.97 15.16
N GLU A 44 19.32 19.56 14.52
CA GLU A 44 19.49 19.57 13.07
C GLU A 44 19.50 18.14 12.51
N PHE A 45 20.34 17.28 13.07
CA PHE A 45 20.40 15.87 12.68
C PHE A 45 19.08 15.13 12.90
N GLY A 46 18.41 15.38 14.03
CA GLY A 46 17.10 14.80 14.34
C GLY A 46 16.03 15.18 13.31
N LEU A 47 16.06 16.43 12.83
CA LEU A 47 15.13 16.91 11.81
C LEU A 47 15.36 16.19 10.47
N HIS A 48 16.62 16.02 10.08
CA HIS A 48 17.01 15.26 8.88
C HIS A 48 16.53 13.81 8.93
N LEU A 49 16.75 13.13 10.07
CA LEU A 49 16.26 11.77 10.30
C LEU A 49 14.73 11.68 10.29
N LEU A 50 14.04 12.65 10.87
CA LEU A 50 12.58 12.71 10.87
C LEU A 50 12.07 12.83 9.42
N ALA A 51 12.64 13.74 8.64
CA ALA A 51 12.30 13.91 7.24
C ALA A 51 12.52 12.60 6.45
N TYR A 52 13.65 11.92 6.65
CA TYR A 52 13.92 10.62 6.02
C TYR A 52 12.87 9.56 6.38
N ASN A 53 12.53 9.44 7.67
CA ASN A 53 11.54 8.46 8.13
C ASN A 53 10.14 8.77 7.60
N LEU A 54 9.74 10.05 7.55
CA LEU A 54 8.48 10.47 6.95
C LEU A 54 8.43 10.14 5.46
N SER A 55 9.49 10.45 4.69
CA SER A 55 9.57 10.10 3.27
C SER A 55 9.39 8.59 3.04
N ARG A 56 9.96 7.75 3.91
CA ARG A 56 9.77 6.29 3.83
C ARG A 56 8.33 5.86 4.16
N ALA A 57 7.72 6.45 5.18
CA ALA A 57 6.34 6.15 5.55
C ALA A 57 5.36 6.53 4.42
N VAL A 58 5.53 7.72 3.83
CA VAL A 58 4.73 8.18 2.69
C VAL A 58 4.92 7.25 1.49
N LYS A 59 6.17 6.91 1.15
CA LYS A 59 6.47 6.00 0.04
C LYS A 59 5.80 4.64 0.23
N ALA A 60 5.88 4.06 1.42
CA ALA A 60 5.22 2.79 1.74
C ALA A 60 3.69 2.90 1.63
N ASN A 61 3.10 4.00 2.11
CA ASN A 61 1.67 4.23 2.03
C ASN A 61 1.19 4.35 0.57
N ILE A 62 1.91 5.12 -0.27
CA ILE A 62 1.61 5.24 -1.70
C ILE A 62 1.66 3.86 -2.38
N TYR A 63 2.69 3.06 -2.11
CA TYR A 63 2.73 1.70 -2.67
C TYR A 63 1.58 0.82 -2.21
N ALA A 64 1.17 0.93 -0.94
CA ALA A 64 0.03 0.19 -0.43
C ALA A 64 -1.27 0.61 -1.14
N ILE A 65 -1.48 1.91 -1.37
CA ILE A 65 -2.64 2.43 -2.11
C ILE A 65 -2.64 1.92 -3.54
N LEU A 66 -1.51 2.05 -4.24
CA LEU A 66 -1.37 1.59 -5.63
C LEU A 66 -1.58 0.07 -5.72
N TRP A 67 -1.02 -0.69 -4.78
CA TRP A 67 -1.21 -2.13 -4.69
C TRP A 67 -2.67 -2.51 -4.46
N TYR A 68 -3.33 -1.85 -3.52
CA TYR A 68 -4.75 -2.10 -3.23
C TYR A 68 -5.64 -1.74 -4.42
N ASN A 69 -5.37 -0.62 -5.09
CA ASN A 69 -6.12 -0.19 -6.26
C ASN A 69 -5.93 -1.17 -7.43
N TRP A 70 -4.70 -1.61 -7.68
CA TRP A 70 -4.41 -2.66 -8.67
C TRP A 70 -5.13 -3.97 -8.34
N LEU A 71 -5.10 -4.40 -7.07
CA LEU A 71 -5.81 -5.59 -6.62
C LEU A 71 -7.33 -5.47 -6.82
N LEU A 72 -7.91 -4.32 -6.45
CA LEU A 72 -9.33 -4.03 -6.69
C LEU A 72 -9.67 -4.07 -8.18
N TRP A 73 -8.83 -3.50 -9.04
CA TRP A 73 -9.03 -3.53 -10.49
C TRP A 73 -9.01 -4.98 -11.02
N VAL A 74 -8.03 -5.78 -10.61
CA VAL A 74 -7.94 -7.21 -10.98
C VAL A 74 -9.16 -8.00 -10.49
N LEU A 75 -9.65 -7.72 -9.27
CA LEU A 75 -10.87 -8.35 -8.75
C LEU A 75 -12.11 -7.90 -9.54
N PHE A 76 -12.21 -6.62 -9.87
CA PHE A 76 -13.29 -6.07 -10.68
C PHE A 76 -13.32 -6.70 -12.07
N GLU A 77 -12.19 -6.77 -12.77
CA GLU A 77 -12.06 -7.39 -14.10
C GLU A 77 -12.56 -8.85 -14.08
N LYS A 78 -12.25 -9.59 -13.01
CA LYS A 78 -12.71 -10.98 -12.84
C LYS A 78 -14.20 -11.07 -12.51
N CYS A 79 -14.75 -10.12 -11.76
CA CYS A 79 -16.16 -10.10 -11.38
C CYS A 79 -17.06 -9.49 -12.47
N HIS A 80 -16.53 -8.64 -13.35
CA HIS A 80 -17.26 -7.96 -14.42
C HIS A 80 -18.09 -8.93 -15.30
N PRO A 81 -17.52 -10.02 -15.87
CA PRO A 81 -18.30 -10.95 -16.69
C PRO A 81 -19.37 -11.72 -15.90
N PHE A 82 -19.20 -11.86 -14.58
CA PHE A 82 -20.21 -12.46 -13.72
C PHE A 82 -21.37 -11.50 -13.43
N ILE A 83 -21.07 -10.22 -13.20
CA ILE A 83 -22.07 -9.16 -13.00
C ILE A 83 -22.88 -8.93 -14.28
N GLU A 84 -22.24 -8.82 -15.44
CA GLU A 84 -22.96 -8.72 -16.74
C GLU A 84 -23.89 -9.92 -16.99
N LYS A 85 -23.44 -11.12 -16.61
CA LYS A 85 -24.27 -12.32 -16.70
C LYS A 85 -25.46 -12.27 -15.75
N MET A 86 -25.29 -11.83 -14.50
CA MET A 86 -26.42 -11.64 -13.57
C MET A 86 -27.42 -10.59 -14.06
N ASP A 87 -26.95 -9.45 -14.55
CA ASP A 87 -27.78 -8.35 -15.07
C ASP A 87 -28.58 -8.80 -16.32
N SER A 88 -28.01 -9.69 -17.14
CA SER A 88 -28.73 -10.37 -18.22
C SER A 88 -29.88 -11.27 -17.72
N TRP A 89 -29.77 -11.86 -16.54
CA TRP A 89 -30.81 -12.76 -16.00
C TRP A 89 -31.97 -11.96 -15.39
N GLU A 90 -31.70 -10.76 -14.86
CA GLU A 90 -32.72 -9.81 -14.40
C GLU A 90 -33.49 -9.15 -15.55
N ARG A 91 -32.87 -8.96 -16.73
CA ARG A 91 -33.56 -8.44 -17.92
C ARG A 91 -34.47 -9.45 -18.63
N VAL A 92 -34.58 -10.70 -18.17
CA VAL A 92 -35.56 -11.63 -18.72
C VAL A 92 -36.92 -11.26 -18.15
N PRO A 93 -37.90 -10.80 -18.95
CA PRO A 93 -39.23 -10.51 -18.43
C PRO A 93 -39.80 -11.80 -17.84
N MET A 94 -40.21 -11.76 -16.57
CA MET A 94 -41.00 -12.82 -15.96
C MET A 94 -42.18 -13.11 -16.89
N LYS A 95 -42.17 -14.27 -17.55
CA LYS A 95 -43.35 -14.75 -18.26
C LYS A 95 -44.36 -15.16 -17.19
N CYS A 96 -45.31 -14.26 -16.90
CA CYS A 96 -46.50 -14.60 -16.15
C CYS A 96 -47.29 -15.63 -16.97
N HIS A 97 -47.15 -16.91 -16.62
CA HIS A 97 -48.05 -17.94 -17.09
C HIS A 97 -49.41 -17.69 -16.42
N SER A 98 -50.29 -16.96 -17.10
CA SER A 98 -51.70 -16.92 -16.75
C SER A 98 -52.30 -18.30 -17.00
N THR A 99 -52.60 -19.04 -15.94
CA THR A 99 -53.45 -20.23 -16.03
C THR A 99 -54.85 -19.78 -16.47
N PRO A 100 -55.42 -20.35 -17.55
CA PRO A 100 -56.79 -20.02 -17.93
C PRO A 100 -57.74 -20.55 -16.86
N SER A 101 -58.37 -19.63 -16.14
CA SER A 101 -59.49 -19.92 -15.24
C SER A 101 -60.64 -20.47 -16.07
N LYS A 102 -60.86 -21.79 -16.02
CA LYS A 102 -62.10 -22.40 -16.52
C LYS A 102 -63.18 -22.15 -15.48
N ALA A 103 -64.06 -21.18 -15.72
CA ALA A 103 -65.26 -20.99 -14.92
C ALA A 103 -66.21 -22.18 -15.16
N PRO A 104 -66.71 -22.86 -14.11
CA PRO A 104 -67.72 -23.89 -14.28
C PRO A 104 -69.07 -23.20 -14.51
N HIS A 105 -69.62 -23.39 -15.72
CA HIS A 105 -71.03 -23.11 -15.98
C HIS A 105 -71.85 -24.23 -15.31
N TRP A 106 -72.77 -23.85 -14.43
CA TRP A 106 -73.75 -24.76 -13.84
C TRP A 106 -75.10 -24.48 -14.53
N VAL A 107 -75.69 -25.54 -15.11
CA VAL A 107 -77.09 -25.62 -15.57
C VAL A 107 -77.79 -26.60 -14.65
#